data_AF-A0AB39NBQ9-F1
#
_entry.id   AF-A0AB39NBQ9-F1
#
_cell.length_a   1.000
_cell.length_b   1.000
_cell.length_c   1.000
_cell.angle_alpha   90.00
_cell.angle_beta   90.00
_cell.angle_gamma   90.00
#
_symmetry.space_group_name_H-M   'P 1'
#
loop_
_entity.id
_entity.type
_entity.pdbx_description
1 polymer ?
#
loop_
_entity_poly.entity_id
_entity_poly.type
_entity_poly.pdbx_seq_one_letter_code
_entity_poly.pdbx_strand_id
1 'polypeptide(L)' 'MWPSTGRRLPLEGPNATLRILLDHSVAEIFTTSARTLTLRVYPVGDGPWRVQMGAPPGWPPPRTRSGHGI' A
#
# COMPACT_ATOMS: atom_id res chain seq x y z
N MET A 1 -23.68 2.67 5.81
CA MET A 1 -22.77 1.96 4.88
C MET A 1 -21.89 3.03 4.23
N TRP A 2 -20.67 3.23 4.71
CA TRP A 2 -19.76 4.26 4.19
C TRP A 2 -19.12 3.80 2.87
N PRO A 3 -19.08 4.61 1.80
CA PRO A 3 -18.34 4.26 0.60
C PRO A 3 -16.84 4.38 0.88
N SER A 4 -16.13 3.25 0.91
CA SER A 4 -14.67 3.21 0.96
C SER A 4 -14.10 3.72 -0.36
N THR A 5 -14.09 5.04 -0.57
CA THR A 5 -13.40 5.68 -1.69
C THR A 5 -11.89 5.53 -1.48
N GLY A 6 -11.36 4.36 -1.83
CA GLY A 6 -9.92 4.14 -1.86
C GLY A 6 -9.29 5.08 -2.86
N ARG A 7 -8.30 5.87 -2.43
CA ARG A 7 -7.47 6.65 -3.35
C ARG A 7 -6.62 5.69 -4.17
N ARG A 8 -6.86 5.65 -5.48
CA ARG A 8 -6.00 4.93 -6.42
C ARG A 8 -4.78 5.79 -6.72
N LEU A 9 -3.61 5.27 -6.40
CA LEU A 9 -2.35 5.79 -6.94
C LEU A 9 -2.23 5.34 -8.40
N PRO A 10 -1.62 6.16 -9.27
CA PRO A 10 -1.26 5.75 -10.63
C PRO A 10 -0.44 4.45 -10.60
N LEU A 11 -0.58 3.62 -11.63
CA LEU A 11 0.12 2.34 -11.73
C LEU A 11 1.64 2.59 -11.74
N GLU A 12 2.29 2.36 -10.61
CA GLU A 12 3.74 2.12 -10.59
C GLU A 12 3.96 0.76 -11.27
N GLY A 13 5.12 0.54 -11.90
CA GLY A 13 5.42 -0.73 -12.58
C GLY A 13 5.32 -1.95 -11.67
N PRO A 14 5.59 -3.17 -12.18
CA PRO A 14 5.40 -4.43 -11.44
C PRO A 14 6.22 -4.53 -10.15
N ASN A 15 7.19 -3.65 -9.94
CA ASN A 15 7.93 -3.50 -8.69
C ASN A 15 7.87 -2.03 -8.26
N ALA A 16 7.21 -1.76 -7.15
CA ALA A 16 7.06 -0.42 -6.59
C ALA A 16 7.66 -0.41 -5.18
N THR A 17 8.56 0.53 -4.90
CA THR A 17 9.01 0.80 -3.54
C THR A 17 8.11 1.86 -2.93
N LEU A 18 7.51 1.53 -1.78
CA LEU A 18 6.66 2.42 -1.01
C LEU A 18 7.34 2.75 0.31
N ARG A 19 7.50 4.04 0.63
CA ARG A 19 7.92 4.49 1.97
C ARG A 19 6.71 5.14 2.62
N ILE A 20 6.36 4.67 3.82
CA ILE A 20 5.23 5.17 4.60
C ILE A 20 5.79 5.82 5.85
N LEU A 21 5.62 7.14 5.98
CA LEU A 21 5.88 7.86 7.23
C LEU A 21 4.55 8.08 7.93
N LEU A 22 4.50 7.72 9.20
CA LEU A 22 3.29 7.82 10.01
C LEU A 22 3.59 8.61 11.27
N ASP A 23 3.09 9.84 11.29
CA ASP A 23 3.22 10.75 12.42
C ASP A 23 1.83 11.06 12.97
N HIS A 24 1.45 10.34 14.02
CA HIS A 24 0.18 10.44 14.73
C HIS A 24 -1.06 10.35 13.82
N SER A 25 -1.44 11.45 13.15
CA SER A 25 -2.58 11.54 12.24
C SER A 25 -2.21 11.71 10.76
N VAL A 26 -0.93 11.78 10.42
CA VAL A 26 -0.46 12.05 9.05
C VAL A 26 0.25 10.81 8.53
N ALA A 27 -0.20 10.32 7.38
CA ALA A 27 0.44 9.25 6.63
C ALA A 27 0.97 9.81 5.30
N GLU A 28 2.26 9.71 5.06
CA GLU A 28 2.87 10.14 3.82
C GLU A 28 3.42 8.94 3.05
N ILE A 29 2.99 8.78 1.80
CA ILE A 29 3.32 7.66 0.94
C ILE A 29 4.17 8.16 -0.22
N PHE A 30 5.42 7.70 -0.29
CA PHE A 30 6.34 8.00 -1.39
C PHE A 30 6.41 6.82 -2.34
N THR A 31 6.34 7.11 -3.64
CA THR A 31 6.48 6.11 -4.70
C THR A 31 7.82 6.23 -5.42
N THR A 32 8.18 5.17 -6.16
CA THR A 32 9.41 5.12 -6.97
C THR A 32 9.45 6.15 -8.08
N SER A 33 8.30 6.67 -8.52
CA SER A 33 8.22 7.76 -9.49
C SER A 33 8.40 9.16 -8.88
N ALA A 34 8.95 9.25 -7.67
CA ALA A 34 9.09 10.48 -6.89
C ALA A 34 7.76 11.22 -6.65
N ARG A 35 6.65 10.48 -6.66
CA ARG A 35 5.33 11.01 -6.30
C ARG A 35 5.07 10.80 -4.83
N THR A 36 4.39 11.78 -4.25
CA THR A 36 4.02 11.77 -2.84
C THR A 36 2.51 11.87 -2.71
N LEU A 37 1.93 10.96 -1.93
CA LEU A 37 0.55 11.05 -1.47
C LEU A 37 0.55 11.30 0.03
N THR A 38 0.15 12.52 0.41
CA THR A 38 -0.11 12.87 1.79
C THR A 38 -1.58 12.56 2.14
N LEU A 39 -1.78 11.78 3.19
CA LEU A 39 -3.07 11.41 3.72
C LEU A 39 -3.15 11.83 5.19
N ARG A 40 -4.32 12.30 5.61
CA ARG A 40 -4.61 12.53 7.03
C ARG A 40 -5.61 11.47 7.49
N VAL A 41 -5.22 10.71 8.51
CA VAL A 41 -6.03 9.65 9.09
C VAL A 41 -6.16 9.94 10.58
N TYR A 42 -7.38 10.10 11.06
CA TYR A 42 -7.63 10.32 12.48
C TYR A 42 -7.85 8.96 13.13
N PRO A 43 -6.90 8.47 13.96
CA PRO A 43 -7.06 7.18 14.61
C PRO A 43 -8.29 7.21 15.52
N VAL A 44 -9.08 6.14 15.46
CA VAL A 44 -10.25 5.94 16.32
C VAL A 44 -9.81 5.00 17.45
N GLY A 45 -8.89 5.46 18.30
CA GLY A 45 -8.36 4.73 19.46
C GLY A 45 -6.83 4.63 19.53
N ASP A 46 -6.31 4.14 20.66
CA ASP A 46 -4.88 4.15 21.02
C ASP A 46 -4.10 2.89 20.58
N GLY A 47 -4.71 2.03 19.75
CA GLY A 47 -4.06 0.81 19.28
C GLY A 47 -2.93 1.06 18.27
N PRO A 48 -1.95 0.16 18.15
CA PRO A 48 -0.91 0.28 17.14
C PRO A 48 -1.49 0.20 15.72
N TRP A 49 -0.88 0.93 14.79
CA TRP A 49 -1.26 0.91 13.39
C TRP A 49 -1.02 -0.47 12.74
N ARG A 50 -1.95 -0.90 11.89
CA ARG A 50 -1.85 -2.15 11.12
C ARG A 50 -1.84 -1.84 9.63
N VAL A 51 -0.78 -2.23 8.94
CA VAL A 51 -0.68 -2.13 7.48
C VAL A 51 -1.01 -3.48 6.87
N GLN A 52 -1.96 -3.51 5.95
CA GLN A 52 -2.36 -4.73 5.22
C GLN A 52 -2.26 -4.48 3.72
N MET A 53 -1.60 -5.38 3.01
CA MET A 53 -1.60 -5.37 1.56
C MET A 53 -2.68 -6.33 1.07
N GLY A 54 -3.69 -5.78 0.41
CA GLY A 54 -4.72 -6.55 -0.26
C GLY A 54 -4.36 -6.77 -1.73
N ALA A 55 -4.51 -7.99 -2.21
CA ALA A 55 -4.50 -8.25 -3.64
C ALA A 55 -5.85 -7.80 -4.24
N PRO A 56 -5.87 -7.05 -5.35
CA PRO A 56 -7.14 -6.74 -6.01
C PRO A 56 -7.83 -8.04 -6.46
N PRO A 57 -9.17 -8.07 -6.56
CA PRO A 57 -9.90 -9.22 -7.09
C PRO A 57 -9.34 -9.65 -8.45
N GLY A 58 -9.01 -10.93 -8.61
CA GLY A 58 -8.43 -11.47 -9.84
C GLY A 58 -6.91 -11.35 -9.96
N TRP A 59 -6.21 -10.86 -8.93
CA TRP A 59 -4.75 -10.90 -8.90
C TRP A 59 -4.25 -12.36 -8.87
N PRO A 60 -3.38 -12.77 -9.81
CA PRO A 60 -2.87 -14.12 -9.84
C PRO A 60 -2.01 -14.40 -8.61
N PRO A 61 -1.97 -15.65 -8.10
CA PRO A 61 -1.09 -16.00 -6.99
C PRO A 61 0.36 -15.61 -7.33
N PRO A 62 1.17 -15.20 -6.35
CA PRO A 62 2.57 -14.87 -6.58
C PRO A 62 3.24 -16.03 -7.32
N ARG A 63 3.83 -15.77 -8.49
CA ARG A 63 4.60 -16.81 -9.18
C ARG A 63 5.78 -17.14 -8.29
N THR A 64 5.69 -18.25 -7.57
CA THR A 64 6.85 -18.83 -6.90
C THR A 64 7.87 -19.06 -8.01
N ARG A 65 9.05 -18.44 -7.92
CA ARG A 65 10.17 -18.76 -8.78
C ARG A 65 10.54 -20.20 -8.48
N SER A 66 9.95 -21.14 -9.21
CA SER A 66 10.35 -22.54 -9.16
C SER A 66 11.80 -22.55 -9.61
N GLY A 67 12.68 -22.88 -8.67
CA GLY A 67 14.09 -23.05 -8.94
C GLY A 67 14.25 -24.04 -10.08
N HIS A 68 15.05 -23.64 -11.06
CA HIS A 68 15.61 -24.50 -12.06
C HIS A 68 16.36 -25.62 -11.33
N GLY A 69 15.71 -26.78 -11.18
CA GLY A 69 16.38 -28.03 -10.84
C GLY A 69 17.07 -28.54 -12.10
N ILE A 70 18.37 -28.77 -11.95
CA ILE A 70 19.35 -29.41 -12.84
C ILE A 70 18.73 -30.34 -13.89
#